data_AF-A0A921SRZ5-F1
#
_entry.id   AF-A0A921SRZ5-F1
#
_cell.length_a   1.000
_cell.length_b   1.000
_cell.length_c   1.000
_cell.angle_alpha   90.00
_cell.angle_beta   90.00
_cell.angle_gamma   90.00
#
_symmetry.space_group_name_H-M   'P 1'
#
loop_
_entity.id
_entity.type
_entity.pdbx_description
1 polymer ?
#
loop_
_entity_poly.entity_id
_entity_poly.type
_entity_poly.pdbx_seq_one_letter_code
_entity_poly.pdbx_strand_id
1 'polypeptide(L)'
;MKFDHPLTREQQHLVEQNISLIHWTIWKYIDVKEEICGLAYDDLHQEGALALCYAAATYLPGGAQFKTYAITVIRNHLLDHCRRIAAQLKNVPTCSLDTPPCEDRPPPVREAEVAQDDSEQWVSAIYVAQLLEHGKRHYSGVAKLGVEALELKIKGYSGADIARLYHTKPNHVGAWIARAAEKFRQDAISADLLSQMGFEKGA
;
A
#
# COMPACT_ATOMS: atom_id res chain seq x y z
N MET A 1 -13.78 3.63 -13.18
CA MET A 1 -14.72 4.70 -12.78
C MET A 1 -15.54 5.06 -14.00
N LYS A 2 -16.86 5.28 -13.88
CA LYS A 2 -17.70 5.81 -14.98
C LYS A 2 -18.24 7.17 -14.56
N PHE A 3 -17.96 8.18 -15.37
CA PHE A 3 -18.42 9.56 -15.16
C PHE A 3 -18.89 10.08 -16.52
N ASP A 4 -20.21 10.15 -16.69
CA ASP A 4 -20.85 10.34 -18.01
C ASP A 4 -21.23 11.81 -18.30
N HIS A 5 -20.76 12.77 -17.50
CA HIS A 5 -21.08 14.18 -17.65
C HIS A 5 -19.80 15.04 -17.75
N PRO A 6 -19.80 16.13 -18.54
CA PRO A 6 -18.67 17.05 -18.59
C PRO A 6 -18.54 17.82 -17.26
N LEU A 7 -17.30 18.13 -16.86
CA LEU A 7 -17.03 18.98 -15.69
C LEU A 7 -17.58 20.40 -15.90
N THR A 8 -18.15 20.98 -14.85
CA THR A 8 -18.50 22.40 -14.78
C THR A 8 -17.26 23.31 -14.83
N ARG A 9 -17.43 24.60 -15.11
CA ARG A 9 -16.30 25.56 -15.17
C ARG A 9 -15.57 25.66 -13.83
N GLU A 10 -16.31 25.63 -12.74
CA GLU A 10 -15.79 25.67 -11.37
C GLU A 10 -14.95 24.41 -11.08
N GLN A 11 -15.44 23.24 -11.50
CA GLN A 11 -14.70 21.97 -11.35
C GLN A 11 -13.45 21.93 -12.23
N GLN A 12 -13.52 22.43 -13.47
CA GLN A 12 -12.34 22.54 -14.35
C GLN A 12 -11.26 23.41 -13.70
N HIS A 13 -11.65 24.59 -13.21
CA HIS A 13 -10.72 25.49 -12.52
C HIS A 13 -10.11 24.83 -11.27
N LEU A 14 -10.92 24.09 -10.50
CA LEU A 14 -10.47 23.35 -9.34
C LEU A 14 -9.44 22.25 -9.70
N VAL A 15 -9.63 21.56 -10.83
CA VAL A 15 -8.65 20.59 -11.36
C VAL A 15 -7.35 21.31 -11.73
N GLU A 16 -7.42 22.37 -12.54
CA GLU A 16 -6.25 23.11 -13.03
C GLU A 16 -5.36 23.63 -11.88
N GLN A 17 -5.96 24.16 -10.82
CA GLN A 17 -5.24 24.64 -9.64
C GLN A 17 -4.51 23.52 -8.86
N ASN A 18 -4.89 22.26 -9.06
CA ASN A 18 -4.44 21.12 -8.26
C ASN A 18 -3.76 20.03 -9.09
N ILE A 19 -3.43 20.27 -10.37
CA ILE A 19 -2.71 19.32 -11.24
C ILE A 19 -1.40 18.83 -10.61
N SER A 20 -0.67 19.72 -9.93
CA SER A 20 0.61 19.36 -9.28
C SER A 20 0.47 18.25 -8.24
N LEU A 21 -0.72 18.04 -7.66
CA LEU A 21 -0.98 16.93 -6.74
C LEU A 21 -0.74 15.57 -7.39
N ILE A 22 -0.94 15.45 -8.71
CA ILE A 22 -0.72 14.19 -9.43
C ILE A 22 0.76 13.82 -9.36
N HIS A 23 1.65 14.74 -9.75
CA HIS A 23 3.10 14.54 -9.68
C HIS A 23 3.56 14.15 -8.27
N TRP A 24 3.15 14.91 -7.25
CA TRP A 24 3.53 14.63 -5.86
C TRP A 24 2.97 13.31 -5.35
N THR A 25 1.77 12.91 -5.81
CA THR A 25 1.16 11.63 -5.43
C THR A 25 1.88 10.47 -6.08
N ILE A 26 2.24 10.57 -7.36
CA ILE A 26 3.07 9.57 -8.05
C ILE A 26 4.41 9.44 -7.34
N TRP A 27 5.14 10.55 -7.19
CA TRP A 27 6.47 10.56 -6.57
C TRP A 27 6.50 9.97 -5.17
N LYS A 28 5.45 10.20 -4.37
CA LYS A 28 5.40 9.78 -2.97
C LYS A 28 4.89 8.35 -2.77
N TYR A 29 4.01 7.85 -3.63
CA TYR A 29 3.24 6.63 -3.34
C TYR A 29 3.34 5.55 -4.42
N ILE A 30 3.88 5.85 -5.61
CA ILE A 30 3.87 4.95 -6.75
C ILE A 30 5.30 4.68 -7.20
N ASP A 31 5.63 3.41 -7.41
CA ASP A 31 6.88 2.98 -8.06
C ASP A 31 6.67 3.01 -9.58
N VAL A 32 7.32 3.96 -10.25
CA VAL A 32 7.19 4.16 -11.70
C VAL A 32 8.05 3.14 -12.43
N LYS A 33 7.46 2.41 -13.38
CA LYS A 33 8.14 1.36 -14.16
C LYS A 33 8.04 1.70 -15.64
N GLU A 34 8.97 2.52 -16.12
CA GLU A 34 9.03 3.03 -17.50
C GLU A 34 9.04 1.92 -18.56
N GLU A 35 9.61 0.76 -18.22
CA GLU A 35 9.69 -0.43 -19.10
C GLU A 35 8.32 -1.10 -19.33
N ILE A 36 7.32 -0.81 -18.47
CA ILE A 36 6.01 -1.45 -18.50
C ILE A 36 5.00 -0.48 -19.09
N CYS A 37 4.42 -0.85 -20.23
CA CYS A 37 3.34 -0.08 -20.86
C CYS A 37 2.18 0.17 -19.87
N GLY A 38 1.80 1.44 -19.69
CA GLY A 38 0.77 1.86 -18.77
C GLY A 38 1.25 2.17 -17.34
N LEU A 39 2.53 1.94 -17.02
CA LEU A 39 3.18 2.31 -15.75
C LEU A 39 4.32 3.33 -15.92
N ALA A 40 4.52 3.84 -17.14
CA ALA A 40 5.39 4.99 -17.38
C ALA A 40 4.88 6.23 -16.64
N TYR A 41 5.78 7.17 -16.36
CA TYR A 41 5.39 8.38 -15.61
C TYR A 41 4.24 9.13 -16.30
N ASP A 42 4.30 9.30 -17.62
CA ASP A 42 3.29 10.01 -18.39
C ASP A 42 1.94 9.30 -18.38
N ASP A 43 1.94 7.95 -18.46
CA ASP A 43 0.71 7.13 -18.37
C ASP A 43 0.06 7.29 -16.99
N LEU A 44 0.87 7.19 -15.93
CA LEU A 44 0.40 7.39 -14.55
C LEU A 44 -0.08 8.81 -14.32
N HIS A 45 0.56 9.81 -14.93
CA HIS A 45 0.13 11.20 -14.85
C HIS A 45 -1.23 11.40 -15.53
N GLN A 46 -1.48 10.76 -16.67
CA GLN A 46 -2.77 10.79 -17.35
C GLN A 46 -3.87 10.09 -16.54
N GLU A 47 -3.60 8.90 -16.01
CA GLU A 47 -4.52 8.18 -15.12
C GLU A 47 -4.82 8.99 -13.84
N GLY A 48 -3.80 9.65 -13.29
CA GLY A 48 -3.95 10.55 -12.16
C GLY A 48 -4.79 11.79 -12.49
N ALA A 49 -4.69 12.31 -13.71
CA ALA A 49 -5.54 13.42 -14.18
C ALA A 49 -7.02 13.00 -14.28
N LEU A 50 -7.30 11.78 -14.77
CA LEU A 50 -8.66 11.23 -14.76
C LEU A 50 -9.21 11.13 -13.33
N ALA A 51 -8.40 10.64 -12.39
CA ALA A 51 -8.77 10.55 -10.99
C ALA A 51 -8.99 11.93 -10.34
N LEU A 52 -8.20 12.93 -10.68
CA LEU A 52 -8.37 14.31 -10.19
C LEU A 52 -9.66 14.94 -10.73
N CYS A 53 -9.96 14.73 -12.01
CA CYS A 53 -11.24 15.13 -12.60
C CYS A 53 -12.43 14.48 -11.88
N TYR A 54 -12.33 13.17 -11.60
CA TYR A 54 -13.33 12.46 -10.82
C TYR A 54 -13.45 13.00 -9.38
N ALA A 55 -12.33 13.37 -8.75
CA ALA A 55 -12.34 13.99 -7.44
C ALA A 55 -13.06 15.34 -7.46
N ALA A 56 -12.78 16.20 -8.45
CA ALA A 56 -13.47 17.49 -8.59
C ALA A 56 -14.98 17.33 -8.84
N ALA A 57 -15.35 16.32 -9.64
CA ALA A 57 -16.74 16.00 -9.93
C ALA A 57 -17.56 15.56 -8.70
N THR A 58 -16.92 14.79 -7.81
CA THR A 58 -17.58 14.15 -6.66
C THR A 58 -17.36 14.88 -5.35
N TYR A 59 -16.64 16.00 -5.37
CA TYR A 59 -16.33 16.77 -4.18
C TYR A 59 -17.57 17.47 -3.61
N LEU A 60 -17.82 17.24 -2.32
CA LEU A 60 -18.89 17.89 -1.56
C LEU A 60 -18.31 18.97 -0.63
N PRO A 61 -18.72 20.25 -0.77
CA PRO A 61 -18.30 21.31 0.14
C PRO A 61 -18.79 21.04 1.57
N GLY A 62 -17.95 21.36 2.57
CA GLY A 62 -18.29 21.22 4.00
C GLY A 62 -17.67 20.00 4.70
N GLY A 63 -16.94 19.15 3.96
CA GLY A 63 -16.11 18.07 4.51
C GLY A 63 -14.63 18.45 4.63
N ALA A 64 -13.76 17.50 4.29
CA ALA A 64 -12.31 17.74 4.22
C ALA A 64 -11.96 18.72 3.10
N GLN A 65 -10.81 19.41 3.23
CA GLN A 65 -10.28 20.24 2.14
C GLN A 65 -10.10 19.42 0.87
N PHE A 66 -10.42 20.02 -0.29
CA PHE A 66 -10.33 19.35 -1.59
C PHE A 66 -8.99 18.65 -1.82
N LYS A 67 -7.86 19.29 -1.49
CA LYS A 67 -6.52 18.70 -1.66
C LYS A 67 -6.37 17.36 -0.93
N THR A 68 -6.82 17.30 0.32
CA THR A 68 -6.77 16.08 1.15
C THR A 68 -7.62 14.97 0.55
N TYR A 69 -8.82 15.30 0.09
CA TYR A 69 -9.70 14.36 -0.58
C TYR A 69 -9.10 13.87 -1.92
N ALA A 70 -8.65 14.80 -2.76
CA ALA A 70 -8.10 14.53 -4.08
C ALA A 70 -6.86 13.63 -4.02
N ILE A 71 -5.92 13.88 -3.11
CA ILE A 71 -4.73 13.01 -2.93
C ILE A 71 -5.15 11.56 -2.66
N THR A 72 -6.18 11.35 -1.82
CA THR A 72 -6.68 10.02 -1.50
C THR A 72 -7.27 9.33 -2.72
N VAL A 73 -8.10 10.05 -3.49
CA VAL A 73 -8.72 9.54 -4.71
C VAL A 73 -7.67 9.19 -5.76
N ILE A 74 -6.73 10.10 -6.04
CA ILE A 74 -5.65 9.89 -7.02
C ILE A 74 -4.81 8.69 -6.62
N ARG A 75 -4.34 8.63 -5.38
CA ARG A 75 -3.51 7.52 -4.89
C ARG A 75 -4.21 6.17 -5.07
N ASN A 76 -5.45 6.09 -4.63
CA ASN A 76 -6.20 4.82 -4.69
C ASN A 76 -6.43 4.38 -6.14
N HIS A 77 -6.79 5.33 -7.02
CA HIS A 77 -6.97 5.04 -8.45
C HIS A 77 -5.69 4.53 -9.11
N LEU A 78 -4.55 5.17 -8.85
CA LEU A 78 -3.26 4.76 -9.40
C LEU A 78 -2.83 3.38 -8.89
N LEU A 79 -3.00 3.09 -7.61
CA LEU A 79 -2.71 1.75 -7.08
C LEU A 79 -3.59 0.67 -7.72
N ASP A 80 -4.88 0.95 -7.90
CA ASP A 80 -5.77 0.02 -8.59
C ASP A 80 -5.42 -0.14 -10.07
N HIS A 81 -4.94 0.92 -10.71
CA HIS A 81 -4.42 0.86 -12.08
C HIS A 81 -3.17 -0.03 -12.19
N CYS A 82 -2.19 0.17 -11.31
CA CYS A 82 -1.00 -0.67 -11.25
C CYS A 82 -1.36 -2.15 -11.05
N ARG A 83 -2.32 -2.44 -10.15
CA ARG A 83 -2.82 -3.80 -9.91
C ARG A 83 -3.49 -4.41 -11.14
N ARG A 84 -4.26 -3.62 -11.89
CA ARG A 84 -4.90 -4.09 -13.13
C ARG A 84 -3.85 -4.46 -14.17
N ILE A 85 -2.84 -3.62 -14.38
CA ILE A 85 -1.75 -3.90 -15.33
C ILE A 85 -0.96 -5.14 -14.88
N ALA A 86 -0.59 -5.23 -13.60
CA ALA A 86 0.11 -6.39 -13.07
C ALA A 86 -0.70 -7.69 -13.23
N ALA A 87 -2.02 -7.64 -13.05
CA ALA A 87 -2.90 -8.80 -13.28
C ALA A 87 -2.99 -9.17 -14.76
N GLN A 88 -3.03 -8.19 -15.68
CA GLN A 88 -3.01 -8.45 -17.11
C GLN A 88 -1.71 -9.13 -17.53
N LEU A 89 -0.56 -8.63 -17.08
CA LEU A 89 0.74 -9.23 -17.39
C LEU A 89 0.87 -10.68 -16.89
N LYS A 90 0.26 -11.01 -15.75
CA LYS A 90 0.23 -12.39 -15.23
C LYS A 90 -0.63 -13.34 -16.06
N ASN A 91 -1.65 -12.82 -16.73
CA ASN A 91 -2.65 -13.61 -17.45
C ASN A 91 -2.45 -13.63 -18.97
N VAL A 92 -1.44 -12.91 -19.50
CA VAL A 92 -1.09 -12.88 -20.92
C VAL A 92 0.04 -13.87 -21.18
N PRO A 93 -0.12 -14.84 -22.10
CA PRO A 93 1.00 -15.66 -22.58
C PRO A 93 2.00 -14.76 -23.32
N THR A 94 3.16 -14.53 -22.72
CA THR A 94 4.23 -13.71 -23.32
C THR A 94 4.97 -14.51 -24.39
N CYS A 95 4.61 -14.30 -25.66
CA CYS A 95 5.42 -14.75 -26.79
C CYS A 95 6.34 -13.59 -27.22
N SER A 96 7.64 -13.71 -26.98
CA SER A 96 8.62 -12.71 -27.43
C SER A 96 8.74 -12.76 -28.95
N LEU A 97 8.57 -11.60 -29.60
CA LEU A 97 8.63 -11.44 -31.06
C LEU A 97 10.06 -11.56 -31.63
N ASP A 98 11.09 -11.52 -30.79
CA ASP A 98 12.50 -11.56 -31.21
C ASP A 98 13.08 -12.98 -31.32
N THR A 99 12.25 -14.01 -31.17
CA THR A 99 12.71 -15.40 -31.32
C THR A 99 12.44 -15.86 -32.76
N PRO A 100 13.48 -16.15 -33.58
CA PRO A 100 13.24 -16.74 -34.90
C PRO A 100 12.49 -18.07 -34.74
N PRO A 101 11.58 -18.44 -35.67
CA PRO A 101 10.76 -19.63 -35.50
C PRO A 101 11.66 -20.86 -35.54
N CYS A 102 11.88 -21.50 -34.40
CA CYS A 102 12.53 -22.81 -34.34
C CYS A 102 11.44 -23.86 -34.17
N GLU A 103 11.17 -24.61 -35.23
CA GLU A 103 10.04 -25.53 -35.34
C GLU A 103 10.07 -26.78 -34.42
N ASP A 104 11.09 -27.01 -33.59
CA ASP A 104 11.23 -28.32 -32.92
C ASP A 104 11.67 -28.30 -31.45
N ARG A 105 11.33 -27.26 -30.68
CA ARG A 105 11.57 -27.28 -29.24
C ARG A 105 10.44 -26.59 -28.45
N PRO A 106 9.84 -27.25 -27.43
CA PRO A 106 8.99 -26.53 -26.49
C PRO A 106 9.83 -25.40 -25.88
N PRO A 107 9.31 -24.16 -25.84
CA PRO A 107 10.10 -23.01 -25.46
C PRO A 107 10.72 -23.23 -24.08
N PRO A 108 12.01 -22.91 -23.87
CA PRO A 108 12.57 -22.93 -22.53
C PRO A 108 11.79 -21.89 -21.74
N VAL A 109 11.06 -22.36 -20.73
CA VAL A 109 10.45 -21.50 -19.72
C VAL A 109 11.63 -20.82 -19.03
N ARG A 110 12.01 -19.63 -19.51
CA ARG A 110 12.85 -18.75 -18.72
C ARG A 110 11.92 -18.28 -17.63
N GLU A 111 12.04 -18.94 -16.47
CA GLU A 111 11.65 -18.36 -15.19
C GLU A 111 12.36 -17.00 -15.15
N ALA A 112 11.67 -15.97 -15.63
CA ALA A 112 12.11 -14.61 -15.44
C ALA A 112 12.24 -14.49 -13.93
N GLU A 113 13.46 -14.32 -13.44
CA GLU A 113 13.70 -13.91 -12.06
C GLU A 113 12.93 -12.61 -11.88
N VAL A 114 11.70 -12.76 -11.38
CA VAL A 114 10.81 -11.66 -11.06
C VAL A 114 11.54 -10.92 -9.96
N ALA A 115 12.10 -9.75 -10.26
CA ALA A 115 12.39 -8.77 -9.24
C ALA A 115 11.05 -8.53 -8.53
N GLN A 116 10.90 -9.15 -7.35
CA GLN A 116 9.73 -8.95 -6.52
C GLN A 116 9.58 -7.44 -6.33
N ASP A 117 8.33 -6.98 -6.44
CA ASP A 117 7.93 -5.62 -6.20
C ASP A 117 8.15 -5.29 -4.72
N ASP A 118 9.41 -5.04 -4.35
CA ASP A 118 9.83 -4.87 -2.97
C ASP A 118 9.35 -3.53 -2.41
N SER A 119 8.81 -2.61 -3.21
CA SER A 119 8.39 -1.27 -2.77
C SER A 119 7.25 -1.32 -1.74
N GLU A 120 6.19 -2.10 -1.99
CA GLU A 120 5.13 -2.37 -1.00
C GLU A 120 5.68 -3.15 0.21
N GLN A 121 6.66 -4.03 -0.02
CA GLN A 121 7.33 -4.79 1.04
C GLN A 121 8.24 -3.90 1.91
N TRP A 122 8.89 -2.87 1.36
CA TRP A 122 9.76 -1.91 2.04
C TRP A 122 8.93 -0.90 2.85
N VAL A 123 7.85 -0.35 2.28
CA VAL A 123 6.95 0.56 3.02
C VAL A 123 6.22 -0.20 4.14
N SER A 124 5.77 -1.43 3.86
CA SER A 124 5.23 -2.34 4.86
C SER A 124 6.29 -2.70 5.92
N ALA A 125 7.53 -2.99 5.53
CA ALA A 125 8.61 -3.32 6.45
C ALA A 125 9.01 -2.15 7.35
N ILE A 126 9.09 -0.92 6.82
CA ILE A 126 9.37 0.29 7.61
C ILE A 126 8.25 0.53 8.62
N TYR A 127 6.99 0.43 8.20
CA TYR A 127 5.83 0.60 9.07
C TYR A 127 5.79 -0.48 10.16
N VAL A 128 6.00 -1.75 9.80
CA VAL A 128 6.08 -2.89 10.73
C VAL A 128 7.25 -2.72 11.70
N ALA A 129 8.42 -2.27 11.24
CA ALA A 129 9.58 -2.02 12.10
C ALA A 129 9.29 -0.93 13.14
N GLN A 130 8.66 0.18 12.73
CA GLN A 130 8.24 1.25 13.65
C GLN A 130 7.21 0.75 14.67
N LEU A 131 6.23 -0.05 14.23
CA LEU A 131 5.20 -0.64 15.11
C LEU A 131 5.82 -1.60 16.13
N LEU A 132 6.75 -2.45 15.70
CA LEU A 132 7.49 -3.36 16.57
C LEU A 132 8.36 -2.60 17.58
N GLU A 133 9.08 -1.57 17.14
CA GLU A 133 9.91 -0.73 18.01
C GLU A 133 9.06 0.00 19.07
N HIS A 134 7.91 0.54 18.65
CA HIS A 134 6.93 1.13 19.58
C HIS A 134 6.47 0.09 20.62
N GLY A 135 6.04 -1.09 20.17
CA GLY A 135 5.60 -2.17 21.05
C GLY A 135 6.69 -2.59 22.05
N LYS A 136 7.95 -2.69 21.64
CA LYS A 136 9.08 -3.04 22.53
C LYS A 136 9.37 -2.01 23.60
N ARG A 137 9.18 -0.72 23.29
CA ARG A 137 9.41 0.40 24.22
C ARG A 137 8.26 0.58 25.21
N HIS A 138 7.02 0.37 24.76
CA HIS A 138 5.83 0.71 25.54
C HIS A 138 5.16 -0.49 26.20
N TYR A 139 5.39 -1.73 25.74
CA TYR A 139 4.82 -2.93 26.35
C TYR A 139 5.79 -3.60 27.32
N SER A 140 5.22 -4.36 28.26
CA SER A 140 5.95 -5.13 29.26
C SER A 140 5.38 -6.53 29.43
N GLY A 141 6.17 -7.42 30.05
CA GLY A 141 5.79 -8.80 30.32
C GLY A 141 5.41 -9.59 29.06
N VAL A 142 4.34 -10.37 29.13
CA VAL A 142 3.89 -11.26 28.04
C VAL A 142 3.54 -10.52 26.74
N ALA A 143 3.13 -9.24 26.82
CA ALA A 143 2.86 -8.45 25.63
C ALA A 143 4.16 -8.09 24.89
N LYS A 144 5.23 -7.74 25.63
CA LYS A 144 6.55 -7.49 25.04
C LYS A 144 7.14 -8.76 24.41
N LEU A 145 7.03 -9.89 25.11
CA LEU A 145 7.42 -11.19 24.56
C LEU A 145 6.65 -11.53 23.27
N GLY A 146 5.38 -11.11 23.17
CA GLY A 146 4.59 -11.25 21.95
C GLY A 146 5.10 -10.41 20.78
N VAL A 147 5.58 -9.19 21.04
CA VAL A 147 6.20 -8.32 20.02
C VAL A 147 7.52 -8.91 19.54
N GLU A 148 8.36 -9.38 20.48
CA GLU A 148 9.63 -10.04 20.14
C GLU A 148 9.40 -11.35 19.35
N ALA A 149 8.40 -12.14 19.74
CA ALA A 149 8.01 -13.34 19.01
C ALA A 149 7.49 -13.01 17.60
N LEU A 150 6.74 -11.90 17.43
CA LEU A 150 6.29 -11.44 16.11
C LEU A 150 7.48 -11.08 15.22
N GLU A 151 8.47 -10.37 15.76
CA GLU A 151 9.70 -10.01 15.06
C GLU A 151 10.51 -11.25 14.63
N LEU A 152 10.66 -12.23 15.52
CA LEU A 152 11.33 -13.49 15.19
C LEU A 152 10.59 -14.26 14.09
N LYS A 153 9.26 -14.23 14.10
CA LYS A 153 8.45 -14.87 13.06
C LYS A 153 8.63 -14.19 11.70
N ILE A 154 8.80 -12.87 11.68
CA ILE A 154 9.15 -12.11 10.46
C ILE A 154 10.55 -12.47 9.96
N LYS A 155 11.50 -12.75 10.88
CA LYS A 155 12.85 -13.26 10.56
C LYS A 155 12.87 -14.74 10.13
N GLY A 156 11.71 -15.40 10.02
CA GLY A 156 11.59 -16.77 9.54
C GLY A 156 11.60 -17.87 10.61
N TYR A 157 11.59 -17.52 11.91
CA TYR A 157 11.55 -18.52 12.97
C TYR A 157 10.15 -19.13 13.11
N SER A 158 10.07 -20.46 13.25
CA SER A 158 8.80 -21.12 13.56
C SER A 158 8.40 -20.91 15.02
N GLY A 159 7.11 -21.07 15.33
CA GLY A 159 6.64 -21.00 16.72
C GLY A 159 7.31 -22.04 17.64
N ALA A 160 7.74 -23.18 17.09
CA ALA A 160 8.50 -24.18 17.82
C ALA A 160 9.94 -23.74 18.10
N ASP A 161 10.59 -23.06 17.15
CA ASP A 161 11.95 -22.53 17.34
C ASP A 161 11.98 -21.43 18.39
N ILE A 162 11.00 -20.52 18.33
CA ILE A 162 10.82 -19.45 19.33
C ILE A 162 10.54 -20.05 20.70
N ALA A 163 9.69 -21.07 20.78
CA ALA A 163 9.41 -21.75 22.04
C ALA A 163 10.66 -22.37 22.66
N ARG A 164 11.52 -23.00 21.84
CA ARG A 164 12.82 -23.53 22.31
C ARG A 164 13.76 -22.42 22.76
N LEU A 165 13.83 -21.31 22.02
CA LEU A 165 14.69 -20.15 22.35
C LEU A 165 14.32 -19.53 23.70
N TYR A 166 13.02 -19.42 24.00
CA TYR A 166 12.51 -18.85 25.24
C TYR A 166 12.22 -19.92 26.32
N HIS A 167 12.70 -21.16 26.14
CA HIS A 167 12.51 -22.29 27.07
C HIS A 167 11.04 -22.50 27.50
N THR A 168 10.12 -22.41 26.55
CA THR A 168 8.67 -22.49 26.76
C THR A 168 8.01 -23.49 25.82
N LYS A 169 6.68 -23.68 25.96
CA LYS A 169 5.87 -24.49 25.05
C LYS A 169 5.35 -23.65 23.87
N PRO A 170 5.21 -24.21 22.66
CA PRO A 170 4.69 -23.50 21.48
C PRO A 170 3.34 -22.79 21.71
N ASN A 171 2.46 -23.36 22.55
CA ASN A 171 1.16 -22.76 22.89
C ASN A 171 1.30 -21.40 23.57
N HIS A 172 2.37 -21.17 24.35
CA HIS A 172 2.60 -19.88 24.99
C HIS A 172 3.01 -18.80 23.99
N VAL A 173 3.79 -19.15 22.96
CA VAL A 173 4.22 -18.22 21.91
C VAL A 173 3.00 -17.65 21.17
N GLY A 174 2.05 -18.52 20.80
CA GLY A 174 0.79 -18.08 20.18
C GLY A 174 -0.02 -17.14 21.07
N ALA A 175 -0.10 -17.46 22.37
CA ALA A 175 -0.80 -16.61 23.35
C ALA A 175 -0.12 -15.25 23.56
N TRP A 176 1.21 -15.19 23.57
CA TRP A 176 1.96 -13.94 23.66
C TRP A 176 1.71 -13.05 22.44
N ILE A 177 1.77 -13.63 21.23
CA ILE A 177 1.49 -12.92 19.98
C ILE A 177 0.06 -12.38 19.98
N ALA A 178 -0.93 -13.19 20.38
CA ALA A 178 -2.33 -12.75 20.47
C ALA A 178 -2.49 -11.56 21.44
N ARG A 179 -1.78 -11.59 22.58
CA ARG A 179 -1.80 -10.51 23.58
C ARG A 179 -1.14 -9.23 23.07
N ALA A 180 -0.05 -9.33 22.30
CA ALA A 180 0.58 -8.18 21.65
C ALA A 180 -0.33 -7.58 20.56
N ALA A 181 -0.95 -8.42 19.73
CA ALA A 181 -1.87 -7.99 18.68
C ALA A 181 -3.12 -7.28 19.23
N GLU A 182 -3.67 -7.75 20.36
CA GLU A 182 -4.76 -7.06 21.06
C GLU A 182 -4.34 -5.67 21.53
N LYS A 183 -3.13 -5.51 22.09
CA LYS A 183 -2.64 -4.18 22.51
C LYS A 183 -2.44 -3.23 21.33
N PHE A 184 -1.88 -3.71 20.21
CA PHE A 184 -1.77 -2.88 19.01
C PHE A 184 -3.13 -2.40 18.50
N ARG A 185 -4.17 -3.26 18.56
CA ARG A 185 -5.54 -2.85 18.21
C ARG A 185 -6.09 -1.81 19.17
N GLN A 186 -5.85 -1.95 20.48
CA GLN A 186 -6.27 -0.97 21.49
C GLN A 186 -5.58 0.39 21.31
N ASP A 187 -4.29 0.40 20.99
CA ASP A 187 -3.53 1.63 20.72
C ASP A 187 -4.01 2.31 19.43
N ALA A 188 -4.33 1.54 18.38
CA ALA A 188 -4.90 2.05 17.14
C ALA A 188 -6.29 2.69 17.38
N ILE A 189 -7.16 2.03 18.16
CA ILE A 189 -8.46 2.57 18.57
C ILE A 189 -8.29 3.83 19.41
N SER A 190 -7.33 3.84 20.35
CA SER A 190 -7.06 5.00 21.21
C SER A 190 -6.52 6.20 20.41
N ALA A 191 -5.66 5.97 19.42
CA ALA A 191 -5.16 7.01 18.52
C ALA A 191 -6.26 7.61 17.64
N ASP A 192 -7.22 6.79 17.20
CA ASP A 192 -8.39 7.23 16.44
C ASP A 192 -9.36 8.06 17.31
N LEU A 193 -9.65 7.60 18.53
CA LEU A 193 -10.44 8.34 19.52
C LEU A 193 -9.82 9.69 19.91
N LEU A 194 -8.50 9.74 20.09
CA LEU A 194 -7.79 11.00 20.39
C LEU A 194 -7.81 11.95 19.19
N SER A 195 -7.76 11.41 17.97
CA SER A 195 -7.90 12.21 16.74
C SER A 195 -9.32 12.77 16.59
N GLN A 196 -10.35 12.04 17.05
CA GLN A 196 -11.75 12.48 17.05
C GLN A 196 -12.04 13.55 18.13
N MET A 197 -11.46 13.42 19.34
CA MET A 197 -11.66 14.41 20.42
C MET A 197 -10.84 15.71 20.24
N GLY A 198 -9.84 15.72 19.35
CA GLY A 198 -9.03 16.91 19.03
C GLY A 198 -9.75 17.95 18.16
N PHE A 199 -10.94 17.66 17.62
CA PHE A 199 -11.71 18.56 16.77
C PHE A 199 -12.84 19.33 17.49
N GLU A 200 -13.04 19.15 18.80
CA GLU A 200 -14.15 19.82 19.54
C GLU A 200 -13.75 21.04 20.40
N LYS A 201 -12.48 21.48 20.40
CA LYS A 201 -12.08 22.72 21.11
C LYS A 201 -11.58 23.78 20.16
N GLY A 202 -12.52 24.50 19.55
CA GLY A 202 -12.26 25.66 18.72
C GLY A 202 -13.56 26.29 18.23
N ALA A 203 -14.45 26.66 19.16
CA ALA A 203 -15.58 27.56 18.93
C ALA A 203 -15.39 28.81 19.80
#